data_AF-A0A1M6JAI4-F1
#
_entry.id   AF-A0A1M6JAI4-F1
#
_cell.length_a   1.000
_cell.length_b   1.000
_cell.length_c   1.000
_cell.angle_alpha   90.00
_cell.angle_beta   90.00
_cell.angle_gamma   90.00
#
_symmetry.space_group_name_H-M   'P 1'
#
loop_
_entity.id
_entity.type
_entity.pdbx_description
1 polymer ?
#
loop_
_entity_poly.entity_id
_entity_poly.type
_entity_poly.pdbx_seq_one_letter_code
_entity_poly.pdbx_strand_id
1 'polypeptide(L)'
;MDNETFILLYERMLKAVQLMQLSSEEQNKYLGKISVDDIALTFDSDVTIHANNFLKANIITSEQFDLIMKINDNLDKMSDDKDIWARDKLDEVQWCECRVMARELLVKLKENDIETFINENLY
;
A
#
# COMPACT_ATOMS: atom_id res chain seq x y z
N MET A 1 10.00 8.02 -17.15
CA MET A 1 8.56 7.80 -16.91
C MET A 1 7.91 9.15 -17.09
N ASP A 2 6.91 9.25 -17.96
CA ASP A 2 6.19 10.51 -18.15
C ASP A 2 5.27 10.82 -16.95
N ASN A 3 4.78 12.06 -16.90
CA ASN A 3 3.96 12.55 -15.79
C ASN A 3 2.65 11.77 -15.65
N GLU A 4 2.02 11.39 -16.77
CA GLU A 4 0.77 10.62 -16.78
C GLU A 4 0.95 9.24 -16.13
N THR A 5 2.06 8.57 -16.43
CA THR A 5 2.40 7.28 -15.80
C THR A 5 2.62 7.45 -14.30
N PHE A 6 3.28 8.52 -13.85
CA PHE A 6 3.47 8.79 -12.42
C PHE A 6 2.16 9.00 -11.67
N ILE A 7 1.22 9.78 -12.24
CA ILE A 7 -0.11 10.00 -11.68
C ILE A 7 -0.85 8.67 -11.54
N LEU A 8 -0.88 7.88 -12.62
CA LEU A 8 -1.58 6.60 -12.62
C LEU A 8 -1.00 5.62 -11.60
N LEU A 9 0.33 5.56 -11.45
CA LEU A 9 0.96 4.72 -10.43
C LEU A 9 0.64 5.20 -9.02
N TYR A 10 0.62 6.51 -8.78
CA TYR A 10 0.27 7.04 -7.47
C TYR A 10 -1.20 6.79 -7.11
N GLU A 11 -2.11 6.93 -8.07
CA GLU A 11 -3.52 6.58 -7.85
C GLU A 11 -3.71 5.10 -7.51
N ARG A 12 -2.95 4.20 -8.17
CA ARG A 12 -2.95 2.76 -7.85
C ARG A 12 -2.40 2.51 -6.45
N MET A 13 -1.30 3.16 -6.10
CA MET A 13 -0.75 3.11 -4.74
C MET A 13 -1.80 3.52 -3.71
N LEU A 14 -2.50 4.65 -3.92
CA LEU A 14 -3.56 5.09 -3.01
C LEU A 14 -4.68 4.05 -2.89
N LYS A 15 -5.12 3.43 -3.98
CA LYS A 15 -6.15 2.38 -3.97
C LYS A 15 -5.68 1.12 -3.23
N ALA A 16 -4.44 0.71 -3.42
CA ALA A 16 -3.86 -0.44 -2.73
C ALA A 16 -3.73 -0.19 -1.22
N VAL A 17 -3.24 0.99 -0.81
CA VAL A 17 -3.20 1.38 0.62
C VAL A 17 -4.62 1.49 1.19
N GLN A 18 -5.57 2.02 0.42
CA GLN A 18 -6.99 2.07 0.80
C GLN A 18 -7.58 0.68 1.03
N LEU A 19 -7.27 -0.29 0.17
CA LEU A 19 -7.70 -1.68 0.33
C LEU A 19 -7.06 -2.33 1.58
N MET A 20 -5.76 -2.10 1.79
CA MET A 20 -5.04 -2.64 2.95
C MET A 20 -5.57 -2.09 4.28
N GLN A 21 -5.96 -0.81 4.34
CA GLN A 21 -6.39 -0.20 5.60
C GLN A 21 -7.80 -0.60 6.08
N LEU A 22 -8.62 -1.15 5.18
CA LEU A 22 -10.00 -1.54 5.48
C LEU A 22 -10.07 -2.50 6.66
N SER A 23 -11.18 -2.48 7.41
CA SER A 23 -11.43 -3.47 8.47
C SER A 23 -11.48 -4.90 7.90
N SER A 24 -11.29 -5.91 8.76
CA SER A 24 -11.44 -7.32 8.36
C SER A 24 -12.80 -7.59 7.69
N GLU A 25 -13.89 -7.04 8.24
CA GLU A 25 -15.24 -7.18 7.65
C GLU A 25 -15.32 -6.58 6.25
N GLU A 26 -14.75 -5.38 6.05
CA GLU A 26 -14.73 -4.73 4.75
C GLU A 26 -13.85 -5.49 3.75
N GLN A 27 -12.64 -5.91 4.14
CA GLN A 27 -11.76 -6.73 3.31
C GLN A 27 -12.45 -8.04 2.91
N ASN A 28 -13.18 -8.68 3.84
CA ASN A 28 -14.00 -9.86 3.57
C ASN A 28 -15.10 -9.63 2.52
N LYS A 29 -15.67 -8.42 2.42
CA LYS A 29 -16.63 -8.08 1.34
C LYS A 29 -15.96 -8.07 -0.04
N TYR A 30 -14.66 -7.79 -0.12
CA TYR A 30 -13.87 -7.88 -1.35
C TYR A 30 -13.43 -9.32 -1.67
N LEU A 31 -13.28 -10.18 -0.65
CA LEU A 31 -12.86 -11.58 -0.79
C LEU A 31 -13.83 -12.50 -1.56
N GLY A 32 -14.97 -11.98 -2.02
CA GLY A 32 -15.81 -12.65 -3.02
C GLY A 32 -15.25 -12.57 -4.44
N LYS A 33 -14.27 -11.68 -4.69
CA LYS A 33 -13.64 -11.44 -6.00
C LYS A 33 -12.13 -11.68 -6.01
N ILE A 34 -11.49 -11.67 -4.84
CA ILE A 34 -10.04 -11.81 -4.65
C ILE A 34 -9.74 -12.69 -3.42
N SER A 35 -8.52 -13.18 -3.28
CA SER A 35 -7.99 -13.88 -2.11
C SER A 35 -7.35 -12.94 -1.08
N VAL A 36 -6.98 -13.44 0.09
CA VAL A 36 -6.21 -12.65 1.08
C VAL A 36 -4.82 -12.33 0.52
N ASP A 37 -4.20 -13.30 -0.14
CA ASP A 37 -2.93 -13.13 -0.84
C ASP A 37 -3.02 -12.02 -1.90
N ASP A 38 -4.11 -11.94 -2.66
CA ASP A 38 -4.30 -10.89 -3.66
C ASP A 38 -4.28 -9.48 -3.04
N ILE A 39 -4.75 -9.31 -1.80
CA ILE A 39 -4.67 -8.02 -1.10
C ILE A 39 -3.20 -7.65 -0.85
N ALA A 40 -2.39 -8.59 -0.39
CA ALA A 40 -0.98 -8.35 -0.15
C ALA A 40 -0.16 -8.20 -1.43
N LEU A 41 -0.45 -9.01 -2.45
CA LEU A 41 0.15 -8.89 -3.79
C LEU A 41 -0.20 -7.55 -4.44
N THR A 42 -1.44 -7.06 -4.24
CA THR A 42 -1.83 -5.72 -4.68
C THR A 42 -1.01 -4.65 -3.95
N PHE A 43 -0.79 -4.82 -2.64
CA PHE A 43 0.07 -3.89 -1.88
C PHE A 43 1.52 -3.91 -2.39
N ASP A 44 2.12 -5.08 -2.59
CA ASP A 44 3.49 -5.17 -3.10
C ASP A 44 3.62 -4.57 -4.51
N SER A 45 2.76 -4.98 -5.44
CA SER A 45 2.82 -4.57 -6.84
C SER A 45 2.51 -3.10 -7.10
N ASP A 46 1.59 -2.51 -6.33
CA ASP A 46 1.16 -1.11 -6.54
C ASP A 46 1.80 -0.12 -5.56
N VAL A 47 2.37 -0.59 -4.44
CA VAL A 47 2.97 0.26 -3.40
C VAL A 47 4.47 0.00 -3.26
N THR A 48 4.85 -1.20 -2.83
CA THR A 48 6.24 -1.52 -2.46
C THR A 48 7.20 -1.37 -3.65
N ILE A 49 6.86 -1.95 -4.80
CA ILE A 49 7.70 -1.91 -6.02
C ILE A 49 7.99 -0.46 -6.47
N HIS A 50 7.08 0.47 -6.22
CA HIS A 50 7.21 1.86 -6.66
C HIS A 50 7.75 2.82 -5.59
N ALA A 51 7.78 2.42 -4.32
CA ALA A 51 8.12 3.28 -3.18
C ALA A 51 9.48 3.99 -3.33
N ASN A 52 10.53 3.30 -3.78
CA ASN A 52 11.86 3.90 -3.96
C ASN A 52 11.87 4.95 -5.08
N ASN A 53 11.10 4.74 -6.15
CA ASN A 53 10.99 5.71 -7.24
C ASN A 53 10.24 6.96 -6.76
N PHE A 54 9.16 6.78 -6.01
CA PHE A 54 8.43 7.90 -5.41
C PHE A 54 9.28 8.68 -4.40
N LEU A 55 10.09 8.00 -3.59
CA LEU A 55 10.99 8.66 -2.65
C LEU A 55 12.07 9.50 -3.37
N LYS A 56 12.73 8.93 -4.40
CA LYS A 56 13.72 9.65 -5.21
C LYS A 56 13.13 10.85 -5.94
N ALA A 57 11.87 10.75 -6.33
CA ALA A 57 11.13 11.82 -6.94
C ALA A 57 10.54 12.82 -5.93
N ASN A 58 10.77 12.65 -4.61
CA ASN A 58 10.17 13.41 -3.51
C ASN A 58 8.62 13.45 -3.50
N ILE A 59 7.98 12.47 -4.15
CA ILE A 59 6.52 12.30 -4.14
C ILE A 59 6.04 11.77 -2.79
N ILE A 60 6.88 10.96 -2.13
CA ILE A 60 6.66 10.51 -0.76
C ILE A 60 7.85 10.90 0.12
N THR A 61 7.60 11.08 1.40
CA THR A 61 8.64 11.36 2.39
C THR A 61 9.34 10.08 2.85
N SER A 62 10.50 10.21 3.50
CA SER A 62 11.18 9.07 4.14
C SER A 62 10.30 8.37 5.18
N GLU A 63 9.47 9.12 5.91
CA GLU A 63 8.55 8.53 6.90
C GLU A 63 7.47 7.68 6.22
N GLN A 64 6.89 8.17 5.12
CA GLN A 64 5.92 7.42 4.32
C GLN A 64 6.57 6.17 3.71
N PHE A 65 7.81 6.27 3.22
CA PHE A 65 8.59 5.14 2.72
C PHE A 65 8.83 4.09 3.80
N ASP A 66 9.24 4.49 5.01
CA ASP A 66 9.48 3.58 6.12
C ASP A 66 8.22 2.82 6.54
N LEU A 67 7.05 3.49 6.50
CA LEU A 67 5.76 2.83 6.74
C LEU A 67 5.45 1.77 5.69
N ILE A 68 5.70 2.06 4.40
CA ILE A 68 5.50 1.08 3.31
C ILE A 68 6.38 -0.15 3.56
N MET A 69 7.67 0.05 3.83
CA MET A 69 8.60 -1.06 4.05
C MET A 69 8.21 -1.90 5.28
N LYS A 70 7.78 -1.27 6.37
CA LYS A 70 7.31 -2.00 7.57
C LYS A 70 6.07 -2.86 7.30
N ILE A 71 5.12 -2.35 6.51
CA ILE A 71 3.95 -3.14 6.11
C ILE A 71 4.40 -4.33 5.27
N ASN A 72 5.27 -4.11 4.28
CA ASN A 72 5.79 -5.16 3.42
C ASN A 72 6.52 -6.26 4.21
N ASP A 73 7.43 -5.86 5.10
CA ASP A 73 8.17 -6.79 5.97
C ASP A 73 7.24 -7.64 6.84
N ASN A 74 6.12 -7.08 7.31
CA ASN A 74 5.13 -7.83 8.08
C ASN A 74 4.36 -8.81 7.21
N LEU A 75 3.99 -8.44 5.98
CA LEU A 75 3.36 -9.34 5.02
C LEU A 75 4.28 -10.49 4.63
N ASP A 76 5.56 -10.21 4.39
CA ASP A 76 6.56 -11.22 4.05
C ASP A 76 6.75 -12.22 5.20
N LYS A 77 6.85 -11.75 6.46
CA LYS A 77 6.93 -12.63 7.64
C LYS A 77 5.70 -13.50 7.82
N MET A 78 4.52 -13.03 7.43
CA MET A 78 3.29 -13.83 7.46
C MET A 78 3.28 -14.96 6.41
N SER A 79 4.19 -14.91 5.42
CA SER A 79 4.26 -15.83 4.28
C SER A 79 5.20 -17.03 4.53
N ASP A 80 5.81 -17.13 5.71
CA ASP A 80 6.84 -18.14 6.02
C ASP A 80 6.40 -19.61 5.83
N ASP A 81 5.09 -19.90 5.84
CA ASP A 81 4.55 -21.26 5.62
C ASP A 81 4.19 -21.59 4.15
N LYS A 82 4.34 -20.66 3.20
CA LYS A 82 4.09 -20.84 1.74
C LYS A 82 2.70 -21.34 1.33
N ASP A 83 1.77 -21.48 2.27
CA ASP A 83 0.38 -21.81 2.00
C ASP A 83 -0.42 -20.55 1.67
N ILE A 84 -1.39 -20.71 0.75
CA ILE A 84 -2.35 -19.65 0.41
C ILE A 84 -3.09 -19.23 1.69
N TRP A 85 -3.14 -17.93 1.97
CA TRP A 85 -3.76 -17.43 3.19
C TRP A 85 -5.28 -17.61 3.16
N ALA A 86 -5.78 -18.29 4.19
CA ALA A 86 -7.20 -18.41 4.46
C ALA A 86 -7.79 -17.10 5.03
N ARG A 87 -9.12 -16.98 5.01
CA ARG A 87 -9.82 -15.73 5.36
C ARG A 87 -9.61 -15.28 6.81
N ASP A 88 -9.41 -16.25 7.71
CA ASP A 88 -9.10 -16.02 9.13
C ASP A 88 -7.77 -15.28 9.34
N LYS A 89 -6.87 -15.31 8.36
CA LYS A 89 -5.64 -14.49 8.36
C LYS A 89 -5.92 -13.00 8.55
N LEU A 90 -7.05 -12.50 8.04
CA LEU A 90 -7.46 -11.11 8.21
C LEU A 90 -7.66 -10.72 9.69
N ASP A 91 -7.95 -11.69 10.57
CA ASP A 91 -8.21 -11.42 11.98
C ASP A 91 -6.95 -11.58 12.85
N GLU A 92 -5.82 -11.99 12.26
CA GLU A 92 -4.56 -12.11 12.97
C GLU A 92 -3.98 -10.76 13.39
N VAL A 93 -3.24 -10.77 14.51
CA VAL A 93 -2.63 -9.58 15.09
C VAL A 93 -1.70 -8.88 14.10
N GLN A 94 -0.86 -9.64 13.39
CA GLN A 94 0.09 -9.09 12.42
C GLN A 94 -0.62 -8.40 11.23
N TRP A 95 -1.71 -9.00 10.73
CA TRP A 95 -2.53 -8.36 9.69
C TRP A 95 -3.19 -7.08 10.23
N CYS A 96 -3.65 -7.11 11.48
CA CYS A 96 -4.21 -5.93 12.13
C CYS A 96 -3.19 -4.79 12.24
N GLU A 97 -1.94 -5.09 12.57
CA GLU A 97 -0.84 -4.12 12.59
C GLU A 97 -0.61 -3.51 11.20
N CYS A 98 -0.61 -4.34 10.14
CA CYS A 98 -0.54 -3.86 8.75
C CYS A 98 -1.67 -2.89 8.44
N ARG A 99 -2.91 -3.17 8.85
CA ARG A 99 -4.03 -2.24 8.66
C ARG A 99 -3.83 -0.91 9.37
N VAL A 100 -3.36 -0.94 10.62
CA VAL A 100 -3.12 0.29 11.41
C VAL A 100 -2.07 1.16 10.71
N MET A 101 -0.94 0.55 10.31
CA MET A 101 0.10 1.25 9.56
C MET A 101 -0.41 1.77 8.21
N ALA A 102 -1.24 1.00 7.50
CA ALA A 102 -1.84 1.44 6.24
C ALA A 102 -2.81 2.62 6.42
N ARG A 103 -3.54 2.70 7.54
CA ARG A 103 -4.36 3.88 7.88
C ARG A 103 -3.50 5.11 8.09
N GLU A 104 -2.43 4.97 8.87
CA GLU A 104 -1.48 6.06 9.10
C GLU A 104 -0.85 6.53 7.79
N LEU A 105 -0.37 5.59 6.97
CA LEU A 105 0.19 5.86 5.66
C LEU A 105 -0.81 6.60 4.77
N LEU A 106 -2.07 6.16 4.72
CA LEU A 106 -3.10 6.81 3.90
C LEU A 106 -3.38 8.25 4.32
N VAL A 107 -3.40 8.53 5.63
CA VAL A 107 -3.57 9.90 6.14
C VAL A 107 -2.42 10.77 5.65
N LYS A 108 -1.18 10.31 5.83
CA LYS A 108 0.02 11.04 5.40
C LYS A 108 0.05 11.24 3.89
N LEU A 109 -0.31 10.23 3.10
CA LEU A 109 -0.32 10.34 1.63
C LEU A 109 -1.34 11.37 1.13
N LYS A 110 -2.49 11.52 1.81
CA LYS A 110 -3.50 12.52 1.44
C LYS A 110 -3.08 13.96 1.73
N GLU A 111 -2.04 14.16 2.52
CA GLU A 111 -1.43 15.48 2.73
C GLU A 111 -0.52 15.87 1.55
N ASN A 112 -0.16 14.91 0.68
CA ASN A 112 0.64 15.20 -0.50
C ASN A 112 -0.26 15.85 -1.56
N ASP A 113 0.07 17.07 -1.97
CA ASP A 113 -0.55 17.72 -3.13
C ASP A 113 0.21 17.31 -4.40
N ILE A 114 -0.23 16.22 -5.02
CA ILE A 114 0.49 15.64 -6.15
C ILE A 114 0.36 16.45 -7.44
N GLU A 115 -0.74 17.20 -7.59
CA GLU A 115 -0.93 18.10 -8.73
C GLU A 115 0.06 19.27 -8.65
N THR A 116 0.20 19.86 -7.47
CA THR A 116 1.22 20.89 -7.23
C THR A 116 2.63 20.32 -7.42
N PHE A 117 2.90 19.12 -6.91
CA PHE A 117 4.22 18.49 -7.01
C PHE A 117 4.68 18.28 -8.46
N ILE A 118 3.78 17.79 -9.32
CA ILE A 118 4.05 17.54 -10.75
C ILE A 118 4.27 18.85 -11.51
N ASN A 119 3.53 19.90 -11.16
CA ASN A 119 3.67 21.21 -11.79
C ASN A 119 4.96 21.94 -11.37
N GLU A 120 5.49 21.68 -10.17
CA GLU A 120 6.66 22.39 -9.62
C GLU A 120 8.01 21.69 -9.86
N ASN A 121 8.04 20.37 -10.01
CA ASN A 121 9.30 19.60 -9.97
C ASN A 121 9.69 18.93 -11.30
N LEU A 122 8.92 19.12 -12.37
CA LEU A 122 9.11 18.42 -13.65
C LEU A 122 9.13 19.36 -14.88
N TYR A 123 9.36 20.67 -14.67
CA TYR A 123 9.67 21.67 -15.71
C TYR A 123 11.12 22.16 -15.63
#